data_AF-A0A849TFQ7-F1
#
_entry.id   AF-A0A849TFQ7-F1
#
_cell.length_a   1.000
_cell.length_b   1.000
_cell.length_c   1.000
_cell.angle_alpha   90.00
_cell.angle_beta   90.00
_cell.angle_gamma   90.00
#
_symmetry.space_group_name_H-M   'P 1'
#
loop_
_entity.id
_entity.type
_entity.pdbx_description
1 polymer ?
#
loop_
_entity_poly.entity_id
_entity_poly.type
_entity_poly.pdbx_seq_one_letter_code
_entity_poly.pdbx_strand_id
1 'polypeptide(L)'
;LSLSGKSNDAAAVGRGGAVFKEQCITCHGDDGKGKAELGAPNLTDALWLYGGSKDAVMESIRTGRGGNMPAWASKLDPVTIKALAVYVHNLGGGK
;
A
#
# COMPACT_ATOMS: atom_id res chain seq x y z
N LEU A 1 14.30 5.16 1.27
CA LEU A 1 13.44 3.99 1.58
C LEU A 1 13.73 3.49 2.99
N SER A 2 13.75 4.39 3.97
CA SER A 2 14.06 4.04 5.37
C SER A 2 12.90 3.34 6.07
N LEU A 3 11.66 3.69 5.72
CA LEU A 3 10.45 3.11 6.31
C LEU A 3 10.40 1.59 6.16
N SER A 4 10.75 1.06 4.99
CA SER A 4 10.80 -0.38 4.72
C SER A 4 12.19 -1.01 4.93
N GLY A 5 13.12 -0.30 5.57
CA GLY A 5 14.46 -0.79 5.87
C GLY A 5 15.39 -0.99 4.65
N LYS A 6 14.97 -0.57 3.45
CA LYS A 6 15.71 -0.81 2.19
C LYS A 6 16.83 0.21 1.91
N SER A 7 16.94 1.28 2.69
CA SER A 7 17.98 2.30 2.54
C SER A 7 18.18 3.11 3.83
N ASN A 8 19.43 3.40 4.17
CA ASN A 8 19.87 4.09 5.38
C ASN A 8 20.68 5.38 5.10
N ASP A 9 20.55 5.98 3.92
CA ASP A 9 21.17 7.28 3.61
C ASP A 9 20.54 8.39 4.46
N ALA A 10 21.25 8.81 5.52
CA ALA A 10 20.75 9.77 6.49
C ALA A 10 20.38 11.13 5.87
N ALA A 11 21.14 11.60 4.87
CA ALA A 11 20.87 12.88 4.23
C ALA A 11 19.59 12.81 3.37
N ALA A 12 19.42 11.72 2.61
CA ALA A 12 18.20 11.49 1.84
C ALA A 12 16.98 11.27 2.76
N VAL A 13 17.16 10.58 3.88
CA VAL A 13 16.11 10.38 4.90
C VAL A 13 15.68 11.70 5.52
N GLY A 14 16.62 12.59 5.85
CA GLY A 14 16.29 13.91 6.39
C GLY A 14 15.42 14.74 5.45
N ARG A 15 15.81 14.82 4.16
CA ARG A 15 15.02 15.55 3.14
C ARG A 15 13.67 14.88 2.89
N GLY A 16 13.65 13.56 2.73
CA GLY A 16 12.41 12.80 2.49
C GLY A 16 11.44 12.83 3.67
N GLY A 17 11.96 12.87 4.90
CA GLY A 17 11.14 12.92 6.11
C GLY A 17 10.32 14.20 6.24
N ALA A 18 10.86 15.35 5.84
CA ALA A 18 10.11 16.61 5.81
C ALA A 18 8.93 16.53 4.83
N VAL A 19 9.20 16.07 3.59
CA VAL A 19 8.16 15.89 2.55
C VAL A 19 7.11 14.88 3.00
N PHE A 20 7.53 13.78 3.61
CA PHE A 20 6.61 12.73 4.09
C PHE A 20 5.61 13.29 5.11
N LYS A 21 6.11 14.04 6.10
CA LYS A 21 5.28 14.69 7.13
C LYS A 21 4.33 15.74 6.58
N GLU A 22 4.71 16.42 5.50
CA GLU A 22 3.88 17.48 4.93
C GLU A 22 2.79 16.93 3.99
N GLN A 23 3.10 15.87 3.22
CA GLN A 23 2.28 15.45 2.09
C GLN A 23 1.76 14.01 2.20
N CYS A 24 2.50 13.09 2.82
CA CYS A 24 2.23 11.66 2.75
C CYS A 24 1.45 11.12 3.97
N ILE A 25 1.65 11.71 5.16
CA ILE A 25 1.02 11.24 6.41
C ILE A 25 -0.51 11.27 6.37
N THR A 26 -1.08 12.17 5.56
CA THR A 26 -2.54 12.31 5.40
C THR A 26 -3.18 10.99 5.00
N CYS A 27 -2.51 10.20 4.14
CA CYS A 27 -2.98 8.90 3.70
C CYS A 27 -2.23 7.75 4.39
N HIS A 28 -0.91 7.87 4.58
CA HIS A 28 -0.07 6.76 5.07
C HIS A 28 0.16 6.74 6.58
N GLY A 29 -0.34 7.73 7.31
CA GLY A 29 -0.11 7.87 8.75
C GLY A 29 1.30 8.33 9.11
N ASP A 30 1.47 8.84 10.33
CA ASP A 30 2.76 9.33 10.83
C ASP A 30 3.81 8.23 10.96
N ASP A 31 3.37 7.00 11.23
CA ASP A 31 4.22 5.81 11.31
C ASP A 31 4.38 5.08 9.97
N GLY A 32 3.76 5.59 8.89
CA GLY A 32 3.82 5.00 7.56
C GLY A 32 3.07 3.69 7.39
N LYS A 33 2.22 3.29 8.35
CA LYS A 33 1.48 2.01 8.29
C LYS A 33 0.27 1.99 7.38
N GLY A 34 -0.09 3.12 6.77
CA GLY A 34 -1.26 3.19 5.90
C GLY A 34 -2.56 3.39 6.65
N LYS A 35 -3.61 3.69 5.90
CA LYS A 35 -5.00 3.78 6.35
C LYS A 35 -5.84 2.86 5.47
N ALA A 36 -6.38 1.79 6.07
CA ALA A 36 -7.12 0.78 5.34
C ALA A 36 -8.41 1.34 4.71
N GLU A 37 -8.99 2.34 5.36
CA GLU A 37 -10.22 3.06 5.00
C GLU A 37 -10.04 3.85 3.70
N LEU A 38 -8.81 4.29 3.43
CA LEU A 38 -8.43 4.98 2.18
C LEU A 38 -7.83 4.00 1.15
N GLY A 39 -7.64 2.73 1.51
CA GLY A 39 -6.85 1.77 0.72
C GLY A 39 -5.36 2.12 0.63
N ALA A 40 -4.85 3.00 1.50
CA ALA A 40 -3.45 3.42 1.50
C ALA A 40 -2.58 2.31 2.12
N PRO A 41 -1.60 1.76 1.38
CA PRO A 41 -0.81 0.63 1.86
C PRO A 41 0.17 1.01 2.98
N ASN A 42 0.60 -0.01 3.72
CA ASN A 42 1.69 0.09 4.68
C ASN A 42 3.02 0.22 3.93
N LEU A 43 3.79 1.28 4.22
CA LEU A 43 5.08 1.56 3.59
C LEU A 43 6.26 1.02 4.42
N THR A 44 5.99 0.46 5.59
CA THR A 44 7.00 -0.09 6.50
C THR A 44 7.25 -1.58 6.30
N ASP A 45 6.35 -2.28 5.62
CA ASP A 45 6.47 -3.72 5.41
C ASP A 45 7.20 -4.10 4.10
N ALA A 46 7.32 -5.40 3.90
CA ALA A 46 7.96 -5.99 2.73
C ALA A 46 7.00 -6.23 1.54
N LEU A 47 5.71 -5.94 1.68
CA LEU A 47 4.67 -6.26 0.71
C LEU A 47 4.42 -5.07 -0.24
N TRP A 48 4.90 -5.21 -1.48
CA TRP A 48 4.82 -4.13 -2.48
C TRP A 48 4.13 -4.63 -3.75
N LEU A 49 2.88 -4.18 -3.98
CA LEU A 49 2.13 -4.52 -5.19
C LEU A 49 2.78 -3.96 -6.47
N TYR A 50 3.30 -2.73 -6.41
CA TYR A 50 3.90 -2.04 -7.56
C TYR A 50 5.44 -2.06 -7.56
N GLY A 51 6.04 -2.94 -6.75
CA GLY A 51 7.50 -3.05 -6.59
C GLY A 51 8.08 -2.11 -5.53
N GLY A 52 9.02 -2.64 -4.74
CA GLY A 52 9.65 -1.92 -3.63
C GLY A 52 11.06 -1.40 -3.91
N SER A 53 11.52 -1.41 -5.16
CA SER A 53 12.80 -0.81 -5.55
C SER A 53 12.72 0.71 -5.52
N LYS A 54 13.87 1.40 -5.43
CA LYS A 54 13.92 2.87 -5.44
C LYS A 54 13.22 3.42 -6.68
N ASP A 55 13.49 2.86 -7.85
CA ASP A 55 12.92 3.35 -9.10
C ASP A 55 11.41 3.13 -9.16
N ALA A 56 10.92 1.96 -8.72
CA ALA A 56 9.48 1.67 -8.67
C ALA A 56 8.72 2.58 -7.69
N VAL A 57 9.32 2.89 -6.55
CA VAL A 57 8.73 3.83 -5.57
C VAL A 57 8.73 5.24 -6.12
N MET A 58 9.85 5.69 -6.70
CA MET A 58 9.93 7.02 -7.31
C MET A 58 8.95 7.18 -8.47
N GLU A 59 8.73 6.14 -9.27
CA GLU A 59 7.70 6.12 -10.30
C GLU A 59 6.31 6.29 -9.69
N SER A 60 5.98 5.49 -8.66
CA SER A 60 4.69 5.56 -7.98
C SER A 60 4.40 6.95 -7.38
N ILE A 61 5.43 7.64 -6.88
CA ILE A 61 5.31 9.01 -6.35
C ILE A 61 5.06 10.03 -7.48
N ARG A 62 5.71 9.88 -8.63
CA ARG A 62 5.62 10.84 -9.74
C ARG A 62 4.32 10.73 -10.52
N THR A 63 3.89 9.50 -10.81
CA THR A 63 2.76 9.23 -11.70
C THR A 63 1.50 8.79 -10.97
N GLY A 64 1.60 8.54 -9.66
CA GLY A 64 0.50 8.04 -8.86
C GLY A 64 0.15 6.58 -9.18
N ARG A 65 -0.87 6.06 -8.49
CA ARG A 65 -1.42 4.71 -8.71
C ARG A 65 -2.94 4.74 -8.64
N GLY A 66 -3.60 4.05 -9.57
CA GLY A 66 -5.06 3.97 -9.68
C GLY A 66 -5.53 2.52 -9.83
N GLY A 67 -5.17 1.67 -8.86
CA GLY A 67 -5.61 0.28 -8.85
C GLY A 67 -7.13 0.17 -8.82
N ASN A 68 -7.70 -0.74 -9.61
CA ASN A 68 -9.14 -0.96 -9.67
C ASN A 68 -9.45 -2.42 -9.33
N MET A 69 -10.28 -2.64 -8.30
CA MET A 69 -10.90 -3.93 -8.01
C MET A 69 -12.34 -3.89 -8.55
N PRO A 70 -12.67 -4.59 -9.64
CA PRO A 70 -14.02 -4.59 -10.18
C PRO A 70 -15.04 -5.21 -9.23
N ALA A 71 -16.28 -4.72 -9.26
CA ALA A 71 -17.38 -5.34 -8.55
C ALA A 71 -17.75 -6.70 -9.17
N TRP A 72 -17.98 -7.70 -8.33
CA TRP A 72 -18.35 -9.06 -8.75
C TRP A 72 -19.86 -9.35 -8.67
N ALA A 73 -20.65 -8.47 -8.05
CA ALA A 73 -22.07 -8.69 -7.79
C ALA A 73 -22.94 -8.89 -9.04
N SER A 74 -22.52 -8.38 -10.20
CA SER A 74 -23.21 -8.60 -11.48
C SER A 74 -22.71 -9.82 -12.26
N LYS A 75 -21.66 -10.48 -11.78
CA LYS A 75 -20.99 -11.59 -12.47
C LYS A 75 -21.13 -12.92 -11.74
N LEU A 76 -21.29 -12.90 -10.43
CA LEU A 76 -21.33 -14.08 -9.56
C LEU A 76 -22.52 -13.98 -8.61
N ASP A 77 -23.10 -15.13 -8.26
CA ASP A 77 -24.16 -15.19 -7.28
C ASP A 77 -23.63 -14.96 -5.84
N PRO A 78 -24.49 -14.56 -4.87
CA PRO A 78 -24.06 -14.26 -3.52
C PRO A 78 -23.38 -15.42 -2.77
N VAL A 79 -23.74 -16.67 -3.06
CA VAL A 79 -23.15 -17.86 -2.41
C VAL A 79 -21.72 -18.03 -2.90
N THR A 80 -21.49 -17.92 -4.21
CA THR A 80 -20.15 -17.97 -4.79
C THR A 80 -19.25 -16.84 -4.28
N ILE A 81 -19.77 -15.61 -4.20
CA ILE A 81 -19.03 -14.46 -3.65
C ILE A 81 -18.61 -14.75 -2.20
N LYS A 82 -19.52 -15.29 -1.37
CA LYS A 82 -19.21 -15.63 0.02
C LYS A 82 -18.16 -16.74 0.12
N ALA A 83 -18.25 -17.77 -0.71
CA ALA A 83 -17.27 -18.85 -0.75
C ALA A 83 -15.87 -18.33 -1.14
N LEU A 84 -15.78 -17.45 -2.14
CA LEU A 84 -14.53 -16.81 -2.56
C LEU A 84 -13.96 -15.91 -1.46
N ALA A 85 -14.80 -15.16 -0.74
CA ALA A 85 -14.35 -14.34 0.38
C ALA A 85 -13.73 -15.20 1.49
N VAL A 86 -14.34 -16.33 1.85
CA VAL A 86 -13.78 -17.30 2.81
C VAL A 86 -12.47 -17.89 2.30
N TYR A 87 -12.40 -18.25 1.01
CA TYR A 87 -11.18 -18.78 0.41
C TYR A 87 -10.01 -17.78 0.51
N VAL A 88 -10.21 -16.53 0.09
CA VAL A 88 -9.18 -15.48 0.18
C VAL A 88 -8.80 -15.18 1.63
N HIS A 89 -9.76 -15.19 2.55
CA HIS A 89 -9.48 -15.03 3.98
C HIS A 89 -8.51 -16.10 4.49
N ASN A 90 -8.72 -17.37 4.13
CA ASN A 90 -7.86 -18.50 4.51
C ASN A 90 -6.45 -18.44 3.91
N LEU A 91 -6.25 -17.71 2.80
CA LEU A 91 -4.92 -17.50 2.20
C LEU A 91 -4.08 -16.45 2.95
N GLY A 92 -4.58 -15.91 4.07
CA GLY A 92 -3.92 -14.82 4.81
C GLY A 92 -4.37 -13.42 4.36
N GLY A 93 -5.43 -13.32 3.54
CA GLY A 93 -6.10 -12.06 3.23
C GLY A 93 -7.02 -11.57 4.35
N GLY A 94 -7.29 -12.43 5.34
CA GLY A 94 -8.01 -12.07 6.55
C GLY A 94 -7.11 -11.39 7.56
N LYS A 95 -7.47 -10.18 7.99
CA LYS A 95 -7.12 -9.75 9.35
C LYS A 95 -8.01 -10.48 10.33
#